data_AF-A0A256ZB63-F1
#
_entry.id   AF-A0A256ZB63-F1
#
_cell.length_a   1.000
_cell.length_b   1.000
_cell.length_c   1.000
_cell.angle_alpha   90.00
_cell.angle_beta   90.00
_cell.angle_gamma   90.00
#
_symmetry.space_group_name_H-M   'P 1'
#
loop_
_entity.id
_entity.type
_entity.pdbx_description
1 polymer ?
#
loop_
_entity_poly.entity_id
_entity_poly.type
_entity_poly.pdbx_seq_one_letter_code
_entity_poly.pdbx_strand_id
1 'polypeptide(L)'
;MKSRHARDYMRKLLRGYREYFGRGPALNSDGRRLLNDIVRELAKEGGELASIGRRVRRDPTLENVVKLARLMLGREADELLAEGAYGLLEGVEEG
;
A
#
# COMPACT_ATOMS: atom_id res chain seq x y z
N MET A 1 18.48 -4.60 2.73
CA MET A 1 17.25 -4.91 3.50
C MET A 1 16.16 -4.01 2.93
N LYS A 2 14.99 -4.52 2.53
CA LYS A 2 13.92 -3.67 1.96
C LYS A 2 13.49 -2.61 3.00
N SER A 3 13.29 -1.36 2.59
CA SER A 3 13.08 -0.22 3.51
C SER A 3 11.96 -0.47 4.50
N ARG A 4 12.28 -0.45 5.80
CA ARG A 4 11.31 -0.58 6.90
C ARG A 4 10.20 0.47 6.78
N HIS A 5 10.58 1.71 6.51
CA HIS A 5 9.65 2.84 6.35
C HIS A 5 8.72 2.66 5.14
N ALA A 6 9.25 2.20 3.99
CA ALA A 6 8.41 1.92 2.82
C ALA A 6 7.33 0.88 3.15
N ARG A 7 7.68 -0.17 3.89
CA ARG A 7 6.73 -1.19 4.33
C ARG A 7 5.69 -0.62 5.28
N ASP A 8 6.09 0.17 6.26
CA ASP A 8 5.14 0.76 7.24
C ASP A 8 4.14 1.71 6.56
N TYR A 9 4.60 2.53 5.61
CA TYR A 9 3.71 3.35 4.80
C TYR A 9 2.78 2.50 3.93
N MET A 10 3.26 1.39 3.35
CA MET A 10 2.41 0.49 2.59
C MET A 10 1.32 -0.14 3.47
N ARG A 11 1.65 -0.56 4.69
CA ARG A 11 0.66 -1.08 5.65
C ARG A 11 -0.40 -0.04 5.98
N LYS A 12 0.02 1.19 6.27
CA LYS A 12 -0.88 2.31 6.53
C LYS A 12 -1.82 2.54 5.34
N LEU A 13 -1.28 2.49 4.12
CA LEU A 13 -2.06 2.70 2.90
C LEU A 13 -3.15 1.63 2.73
N LEU A 14 -2.83 0.36 2.99
CA LEU A 14 -3.78 -0.75 2.84
C LEU A 14 -4.86 -0.76 3.93
N ARG A 15 -4.49 -0.56 5.20
CA ARG A 15 -5.46 -0.46 6.31
C ARG A 15 -6.38 0.74 6.14
N GLY A 16 -5.83 1.86 5.68
CA GLY A 16 -6.61 3.05 5.35
C GLY A 16 -7.30 2.96 4.00
N TYR A 17 -7.68 1.77 3.50
CA TYR A 17 -8.24 1.60 2.16
C TYR A 17 -9.37 2.61 1.87
N ARG A 18 -10.34 2.73 2.78
CA ARG A 18 -11.49 3.65 2.61
C ARG A 18 -11.10 5.13 2.70
N GLU A 19 -9.97 5.44 3.31
CA GLU A 19 -9.42 6.80 3.43
C GLU A 19 -8.57 7.18 2.21
N TYR A 20 -7.82 6.24 1.64
CA TYR A 20 -6.81 6.52 0.61
C TYR A 20 -7.24 6.18 -0.82
N PHE A 21 -8.23 5.30 -1.00
CA PHE A 21 -8.85 5.03 -2.28
C PHE A 21 -10.13 5.86 -2.41
N GLY A 22 -10.22 6.65 -3.47
CA GLY A 22 -11.39 7.50 -3.72
C GLY A 22 -12.61 6.68 -4.18
N ARG A 23 -13.66 7.37 -4.66
CA ARG A 23 -14.83 6.72 -5.29
C ARG A 23 -14.51 6.01 -6.62
N GLY A 24 -13.29 6.15 -7.13
CA GLY A 24 -12.81 5.54 -8.37
C GLY A 24 -11.78 4.43 -8.12
N PRO A 25 -11.24 3.81 -9.18
CA PRO A 25 -10.36 2.64 -9.05
C PRO A 25 -8.93 2.98 -8.57
N ALA A 26 -8.66 4.23 -8.18
CA ALA A 26 -7.32 4.74 -7.92
C ALA A 26 -7.22 5.54 -6.62
N LEU A 27 -5.98 5.75 -6.17
CA LEU A 27 -5.68 6.57 -4.99
C LEU A 27 -6.19 8.00 -5.16
N ASN A 28 -6.76 8.53 -4.09
CA ASN A 28 -7.07 9.95 -3.95
C ASN A 28 -5.79 10.76 -3.67
N SER A 29 -5.94 12.07 -3.42
CA SER A 29 -4.80 12.97 -3.18
C SER A 29 -3.94 12.54 -1.98
N ASP A 30 -4.53 12.08 -0.89
CA ASP A 30 -3.80 11.68 0.32
C ASP A 30 -3.14 10.32 0.14
N GLY A 31 -3.83 9.38 -0.50
CA GLY A 31 -3.24 8.10 -0.91
C GLY A 31 -2.02 8.31 -1.83
N ARG A 32 -2.10 9.24 -2.79
CA ARG A 32 -0.98 9.59 -3.67
C ARG A 32 0.21 10.18 -2.93
N ARG A 33 -0.03 11.00 -1.88
CA ARG A 33 1.04 11.50 -1.01
C ARG A 33 1.77 10.35 -0.32
N LEU A 34 1.02 9.43 0.28
CA LEU A 34 1.58 8.26 0.94
C LEU A 34 2.34 7.35 -0.03
N LEU A 35 1.81 7.13 -1.24
CA LEU A 35 2.51 6.41 -2.30
C LEU A 35 3.82 7.10 -2.73
N ASN A 36 3.85 8.44 -2.77
CA ASN A 36 5.08 9.16 -3.08
C ASN A 36 6.17 8.93 -2.03
N ASP A 37 5.81 8.89 -0.75
CA ASP A 37 6.76 8.59 0.32
C ASP A 37 7.26 7.14 0.23
N ILE A 38 6.38 6.16 -0.05
CA ILE A 38 6.78 4.78 -0.33
C ILE A 38 7.79 4.73 -1.48
N VAL A 39 7.50 5.38 -2.60
CA VAL A 39 8.36 5.37 -3.78
C VAL A 39 9.68 6.09 -3.52
N ARG A 40 9.68 7.16 -2.72
CA ARG A 40 10.90 7.85 -2.29
C ARG A 40 11.79 6.93 -1.46
N GLU A 41 11.22 6.18 -0.53
CA GLU A 41 11.97 5.21 0.27
C GLU A 41 12.53 4.06 -0.58
N LEU A 42 11.73 3.49 -1.49
CA LEU A 42 12.22 2.48 -2.42
C LEU A 42 13.35 3.02 -3.33
N ALA A 43 13.24 4.28 -3.77
CA ALA A 43 14.23 4.89 -4.65
C ALA A 43 15.62 5.05 -4.00
N LYS A 44 15.70 5.21 -2.67
CA LYS A 44 16.97 5.27 -1.93
C LYS A 44 17.74 3.94 -2.02
N GLU A 45 17.02 2.83 -2.10
CA GLU A 45 17.60 1.48 -2.19
C GLU A 45 17.85 1.04 -3.64
N GLY A 46 17.11 1.62 -4.58
CA GLY A 46 17.20 1.30 -6.00
C GLY A 46 16.61 -0.08 -6.34
N GLY A 47 17.15 -0.70 -7.38
CA GLY A 47 16.73 -2.03 -7.83
C GLY A 47 15.33 -2.09 -8.46
N GLU A 48 14.84 -3.32 -8.62
CA GLU A 48 13.60 -3.61 -9.34
C GLU A 48 12.37 -3.02 -8.65
N LEU A 49 12.29 -3.10 -7.32
CA LEU A 49 11.17 -2.55 -6.55
C LEU A 49 11.03 -1.03 -6.73
N ALA A 50 12.15 -0.29 -6.79
CA ALA A 50 12.11 1.15 -7.08
C ALA A 50 11.53 1.42 -8.47
N SER A 51 11.92 0.62 -9.47
CA SER A 51 11.41 0.73 -10.84
C SER A 51 9.92 0.39 -10.93
N ILE A 52 9.45 -0.62 -10.19
CA ILE A 52 8.02 -0.95 -10.09
C ILE A 52 7.27 0.19 -9.39
N GLY A 53 7.77 0.68 -8.25
CA GLY A 53 7.16 1.78 -7.50
C GLY A 53 6.97 3.04 -8.36
N ARG A 54 7.98 3.41 -9.17
CA ARG A 54 7.86 4.55 -10.11
C ARG A 54 6.77 4.34 -11.16
N ARG A 55 6.56 3.11 -11.63
CA ARG A 55 5.47 2.77 -12.57
C ARG A 55 4.10 2.89 -11.90
N VAL A 56 3.94 2.30 -10.72
CA VAL A 56 2.70 2.40 -9.92
C VAL A 56 2.36 3.85 -9.59
N ARG A 57 3.35 4.70 -9.30
CA ARG A 57 3.13 6.13 -9.08
C ARG A 57 2.46 6.85 -10.26
N ARG A 58 2.74 6.41 -11.49
CA ARG A 58 2.14 7.00 -12.70
C ARG A 58 0.71 6.54 -12.92
N ASP A 59 0.39 5.32 -12.48
CA ASP A 59 -0.94 4.71 -12.60
C ASP A 59 -1.35 4.02 -11.28
N PRO A 60 -1.77 4.80 -10.25
CA PRO A 60 -1.95 4.32 -8.90
C PRO A 60 -3.33 3.70 -8.68
N THR A 61 -3.70 2.73 -9.51
CA THR A 61 -4.92 1.94 -9.34
C THR A 61 -4.78 1.00 -8.14
N LEU A 62 -5.91 0.57 -7.57
CA LEU A 62 -5.95 -0.45 -6.53
C LEU A 62 -5.18 -1.70 -6.94
N GLU A 63 -5.40 -2.19 -8.16
CA GLU A 63 -4.71 -3.36 -8.68
C GLU A 63 -3.19 -3.18 -8.69
N ASN A 64 -2.70 -2.05 -9.22
CA ASN A 64 -1.27 -1.78 -9.31
C ASN A 64 -0.63 -1.60 -7.92
N VAL A 65 -1.34 -0.94 -7.00
CA VAL A 65 -0.88 -0.75 -5.62
C VAL A 65 -0.82 -2.09 -4.88
N VAL A 66 -1.83 -2.94 -5.01
CA VAL A 66 -1.87 -4.27 -4.38
C VAL A 66 -0.78 -5.19 -4.94
N LYS A 67 -0.52 -5.16 -6.25
CA LYS A 67 0.62 -5.88 -6.85
C LYS A 67 1.95 -5.45 -6.24
N LEU A 68 2.18 -4.14 -6.09
CA LEU A 68 3.38 -3.63 -5.42
C LEU A 68 3.42 -4.04 -3.94
N ALA A 69 2.29 -3.96 -3.23
CA ALA A 69 2.19 -4.36 -1.84
C ALA A 69 2.57 -5.83 -1.64
N ARG A 70 2.09 -6.75 -2.49
CA ARG A 70 2.44 -8.18 -2.43
C ARG A 70 3.94 -8.42 -2.62
N LEU A 71 4.60 -7.67 -3.51
CA LEU A 71 6.06 -7.76 -3.69
C LEU A 71 6.84 -7.22 -2.47
N MET A 72 6.26 -6.27 -1.74
CA MET A 72 6.85 -5.70 -0.55
C MET A 72 6.61 -6.56 0.69
N LEU A 73 5.37 -6.98 0.93
CA LEU A 73 4.88 -7.55 2.19
C LEU A 73 4.55 -9.05 2.11
N GLY A 74 4.38 -9.63 0.93
CA GLY A 74 3.91 -11.00 0.76
C GLY A 74 2.43 -11.14 1.09
N ARG A 75 2.04 -12.23 1.77
CA ARG A 75 0.65 -12.54 2.16
C ARG A 75 0.03 -11.48 3.08
N GLU A 76 0.85 -10.82 3.90
CA GLU A 76 0.44 -9.71 4.78
C GLU A 76 -0.30 -8.60 3.99
N ALA A 77 0.02 -8.37 2.71
CA ALA A 77 -0.67 -7.36 1.91
C ALA A 77 -2.16 -7.66 1.72
N ASP A 78 -2.52 -8.94 1.54
CA ASP A 78 -3.90 -9.36 1.29
C ASP A 78 -4.73 -9.28 2.58
N GLU A 79 -4.13 -9.65 3.71
CA GLU A 79 -4.73 -9.53 5.05
C GLU A 79 -5.06 -8.07 5.38
N LEU A 80 -4.09 -7.16 5.22
CA LEU A 80 -4.27 -5.72 5.50
C LEU A 80 -5.29 -5.06 4.57
N LEU A 81 -5.35 -5.51 3.31
CA LEU A 81 -6.36 -5.03 2.37
C LEU A 81 -7.76 -5.49 2.80
N ALA A 82 -7.90 -6.74 3.22
CA ALA A 82 -9.17 -7.27 3.72
C ALA A 82 -9.63 -6.52 4.99
N GLU A 83 -8.70 -6.28 5.93
CA GLU A 83 -8.93 -5.44 7.11
C GLU A 83 -9.47 -4.06 6.71
N GLY A 84 -8.77 -3.34 5.84
CA GLY A 84 -9.14 -1.98 5.44
C GLY A 84 -10.41 -1.89 4.58
N ALA A 85 -10.67 -2.90 3.74
CA ALA A 85 -11.81 -2.91 2.83
C ALA A 85 -13.11 -3.30 3.53
N TYR A 86 -13.06 -4.31 4.39
CA TYR A 86 -14.25 -4.90 5.01
C TYR A 86 -14.42 -4.50 6.49
N GLY A 87 -13.44 -3.87 7.12
CA GLY A 87 -13.40 -3.71 8.57
C GLY A 87 -13.29 -5.07 9.30
N LEU A 88 -12.98 -6.14 8.56
CA LEU A 88 -12.88 -7.49 9.09
C LEU A 88 -11.61 -7.61 9.89
N LEU A 89 -11.76 -7.38 11.20
CA LEU A 89 -10.96 -7.78 12.38
C LEU A 89 -11.15 -6.77 13.54
N GLU A 90 -12.02 -5.77 13.41
CA GLU A 90 -12.64 -5.11 14.58
C GLU A 90 -13.89 -5.92 14.98
N GLY A 91 -13.71 -6.99 15.75
CA GLY A 91 -14.85 -7.78 16.22
C GLY A 91 -14.61 -9.21 16.68
N VAL A 92 -13.36 -9.60 16.97
CA VAL A 92 -13.09 -10.82 17.75
C VAL A 92 -12.30 -10.42 18.99
N GLU A 93 -12.97 -9.70 19.89
CA GLU A 93 -12.67 -9.85 21.30
C GLU A 93 -13.26 -11.22 21.71
N GLU A 94 -12.39 -12.24 21.75
CA GLU A 94 -12.65 -13.39 22.60
C GLU A 94 -12.52 -12.92 24.06
N GLY A 95 -13.61 -13.01 24.82
CA GLY A 95 -13.67 -12.65 26.24
C GLY A 95 -15.09 -12.69 26.79
#